data_AF-A0A8S9WKZ1-F1
#
_entry.id   AF-A0A8S9WKZ1-F1
#
_cell.length_a   1.000
_cell.length_b   1.000
_cell.length_c   1.000
_cell.angle_alpha   90.00
_cell.angle_beta   90.00
_cell.angle_gamma   90.00
#
_symmetry.space_group_name_H-M   'P 1'
#
loop_
_entity.id
_entity.type
_entity.pdbx_description
1 polymer ?
#
loop_
_entity_poly.entity_id
_entity_poly.type
_entity_poly.pdbx_seq_one_letter_code
_entity_poly.pdbx_strand_id
1 'polypeptide(L)'
;MGNTDTKLNFRKAVIQLTSKTQPIDSGDDAFWDQFWNENVQSVQDVFTLVPAAEIRALREEAPANLATLCYKAVEKMVRAVDNSCRTQQEQMTVLNCVRLLARVLPYIFEDPEWQGFFWTSLPDGSAQKGEKDESTPLAHSLLNAVSDLLFCPDFTVASKRTGPDKAEDLQSIDSCEYIWEAGVGFAQSPPHYSQYDSSRTELLKLLLTCFSETMYHPPTDLSTAPNKWVQYFTSSENRHALPIFTSLLNTVCAYDPVGLGLPYNHLLFSDSWEPLVDVALQILIVALDHDVTTSSVYDVSMCCHFRAPSASMLDPLIKALKELQQDTYILMRSQMQRKVDKESYLWEKMASLTTGAITTMEFVKAVSLKCLPLV
;
A
#
# COMPACT_ATOMS: atom_id res chain seq x y z
N MET A 1 27.61 -4.15 20.60
CA MET A 1 28.37 -3.01 20.03
C MET A 1 27.95 -2.67 18.60
N GLY A 2 27.37 -3.57 17.80
CA GLY A 2 27.10 -3.31 16.37
C GLY A 2 25.93 -2.38 15.97
N ASN A 3 24.98 -2.04 16.85
CA ASN A 3 23.80 -1.25 16.44
C ASN A 3 24.05 0.28 16.42
N THR A 4 24.98 0.78 17.23
CA THR A 4 25.31 2.22 17.29
C THR A 4 26.17 2.63 16.09
N ASP A 5 27.11 1.77 15.69
CA ASP A 5 28.00 2.03 14.55
C ASP A 5 27.23 1.99 13.22
N THR A 6 26.27 1.08 13.06
CA THR A 6 25.40 1.04 11.87
C THR A 6 24.52 2.28 11.74
N LYS A 7 23.86 2.73 12.83
CA LYS A 7 23.07 3.97 12.77
C LYS A 7 23.90 5.20 12.43
N LEU A 8 25.17 5.22 12.86
CA LEU A 8 26.11 6.29 12.55
C LEU A 8 26.56 6.27 11.09
N ASN A 9 26.76 5.10 10.49
CA ASN A 9 27.08 4.97 9.07
C ASN A 9 25.90 5.45 8.20
N PHE A 10 24.69 4.98 8.50
CA PHE A 10 23.47 5.41 7.83
C PHE A 10 23.34 6.93 7.86
N ARG A 11 23.55 7.53 9.04
CA ARG A 11 23.49 8.97 9.21
C ARG A 11 24.55 9.71 8.37
N LYS A 12 25.77 9.18 8.29
CA LYS A 12 26.81 9.72 7.41
C LYS A 12 26.41 9.63 5.94
N ALA A 13 25.82 8.52 5.52
CA ALA A 13 25.33 8.34 4.15
C ALA A 13 24.24 9.37 3.80
N VAL A 14 23.29 9.62 4.72
CA VAL A 14 22.26 10.67 4.56
C VAL A 14 22.88 12.06 4.39
N ILE A 15 23.89 12.41 5.21
CA ILE A 15 24.61 13.68 5.08
C ILE A 15 25.38 13.76 3.75
N GLN A 16 25.92 12.64 3.27
CA GLN A 16 26.61 12.58 1.98
C GLN A 16 25.67 12.77 0.80
N LEU A 17 24.41 12.35 0.89
CA LEU A 17 23.39 12.58 -0.16
C LEU A 17 23.17 14.06 -0.43
N THR A 18 23.12 14.88 0.64
CA THR A 18 22.83 16.32 0.56
C THR A 18 24.08 17.16 0.30
N SER A 19 25.24 16.77 0.86
CA SER A 19 26.45 17.61 0.80
C SER A 19 27.25 17.52 -0.51
N LYS A 20 27.05 16.47 -1.32
CA LYS A 20 27.77 16.32 -2.59
C LYS A 20 27.08 17.12 -3.70
N THR A 21 27.78 18.14 -4.21
CA THR A 21 27.34 18.95 -5.36
C THR A 21 27.36 18.20 -6.70
N GLN A 22 28.06 17.06 -6.78
CA GLN A 22 27.98 16.17 -7.94
C GLN A 22 27.09 14.96 -7.63
N PRO A 23 26.29 14.49 -8.61
CA PRO A 23 25.52 13.27 -8.47
C PRO A 23 26.40 12.09 -8.08
N ILE A 24 25.96 11.30 -7.10
CA ILE A 24 26.61 10.05 -6.72
C ILE A 24 26.33 9.03 -7.82
N ASP A 25 27.37 8.29 -8.24
CA ASP A 25 27.25 7.27 -9.28
C ASP A 25 26.20 6.23 -8.89
N SER A 26 25.26 5.95 -9.79
CA SER A 26 24.24 4.93 -9.59
C SER A 26 24.85 3.52 -9.54
N GLY A 27 26.06 3.32 -10.06
CA GLY A 27 26.82 2.08 -9.95
C GLY A 27 27.56 1.87 -8.62
N ASP A 28 27.58 2.86 -7.71
CA ASP A 28 28.26 2.75 -6.41
C ASP A 28 27.41 1.95 -5.40
N ASP A 29 27.26 0.65 -5.63
CA ASP A 29 26.44 -0.22 -4.78
C ASP A 29 26.93 -0.24 -3.33
N ALA A 30 28.23 -0.02 -3.07
CA ALA A 30 28.77 0.07 -1.71
C ALA A 30 28.27 1.31 -0.95
N PHE A 31 28.07 2.43 -1.65
CA PHE A 31 27.41 3.59 -1.07
C PHE A 31 25.93 3.32 -0.84
N TRP A 32 25.22 2.89 -1.90
CA TRP A 32 23.77 2.77 -1.85
C TRP A 32 23.28 1.66 -0.90
N ASP A 33 24.03 0.57 -0.77
CA ASP A 33 23.68 -0.54 0.11
C ASP A 33 23.56 -0.15 1.59
N GLN A 34 24.15 0.98 2.00
CA GLN A 34 24.04 1.52 3.36
C GLN A 34 22.60 1.90 3.73
N PHE A 35 21.73 2.20 2.77
CA PHE A 35 20.36 2.65 3.04
C PHE A 35 19.39 1.51 3.40
N TRP A 36 19.70 0.26 3.04
CA TRP A 36 18.78 -0.87 3.23
C TRP A 36 19.40 -2.09 3.93
N ASN A 37 20.73 -2.20 3.99
CA ASN A 37 21.41 -3.29 4.70
C ASN A 37 21.79 -2.94 6.14
N GLU A 38 21.75 -1.65 6.52
CA GLU A 38 22.07 -1.22 7.88
C GLU A 38 20.86 -1.35 8.80
N ASN A 39 21.09 -1.72 10.07
CA ASN A 39 20.04 -2.10 11.04
C ASN A 39 19.18 -0.90 11.51
N VAL A 40 18.42 -0.32 10.60
CA VAL A 40 17.19 0.42 10.91
C VAL A 40 16.15 -0.62 11.30
N GLN A 41 15.77 -0.65 12.57
CA GLN A 41 14.89 -1.70 13.09
C GLN A 41 13.42 -1.30 13.07
N SER A 42 13.12 -0.01 12.90
CA SER A 42 11.76 0.50 12.86
C SER A 42 11.60 1.77 12.02
N VAL A 43 10.34 2.12 11.73
CA VAL A 43 10.01 3.41 11.09
C VAL A 43 10.47 4.61 11.92
N GLN A 44 10.45 4.54 13.25
CA GLN A 44 10.90 5.65 14.10
C GLN A 44 12.41 5.92 13.95
N ASP A 45 13.21 4.87 13.72
CA ASP A 45 14.64 5.03 13.44
C ASP A 45 14.84 5.84 12.14
N VAL A 46 14.11 5.53 11.06
CA VAL A 46 14.18 6.29 9.80
C VAL A 46 13.79 7.74 10.00
N PHE A 47 12.69 8.00 10.71
CA PHE A 47 12.23 9.37 10.96
C PHE A 47 13.23 10.19 11.79
N THR A 48 13.96 9.54 12.68
CA THR A 48 15.01 10.17 13.49
C THR A 48 16.28 10.41 12.67
N LEU A 49 16.68 9.45 11.83
CA LEU A 49 17.93 9.48 11.07
C LEU A 49 17.83 10.27 9.76
N VAL A 50 16.61 10.49 9.24
CA VAL A 50 16.30 11.24 8.01
C VAL A 50 15.32 12.39 8.32
N PRO A 51 15.83 13.53 8.85
CA PRO A 51 15.00 14.68 9.21
C PRO A 51 14.33 15.35 8.01
N ALA A 52 13.17 15.97 8.24
CA ALA A 52 12.37 16.63 7.20
C ALA A 52 13.15 17.72 6.44
N ALA A 53 13.92 18.51 7.17
CA ALA A 53 14.74 19.58 6.60
C ALA A 53 15.78 19.05 5.61
N GLU A 54 16.34 17.87 5.86
CA GLU A 54 17.35 17.28 4.99
C GLU A 54 16.76 16.68 3.73
N ILE A 55 15.53 16.13 3.79
CA ILE A 55 14.85 15.65 2.59
C ILE A 55 14.50 16.82 1.67
N ARG A 56 14.06 17.96 2.23
CA ARG A 56 13.82 19.18 1.45
C ARG A 56 15.12 19.75 0.86
N ALA A 57 16.19 19.81 1.65
CA ALA A 57 17.50 20.22 1.16
C ALA A 57 18.00 19.25 0.06
N LEU A 58 17.81 17.94 0.21
CA LEU A 58 18.15 16.94 -0.80
C LEU A 58 17.37 17.16 -2.11
N ARG A 59 16.07 17.47 -2.01
CA ARG A 59 15.20 17.77 -3.15
C ARG A 59 15.66 19.03 -3.88
N GLU A 60 16.04 20.08 -3.16
CA GLU A 60 16.38 21.40 -3.71
C GLU A 60 17.84 21.50 -4.19
N GLU A 61 18.78 20.96 -3.42
CA GLU A 61 20.22 21.12 -3.67
C GLU A 61 20.83 19.94 -4.44
N ALA A 62 20.25 18.74 -4.33
CA ALA A 62 20.76 17.52 -4.96
C ALA A 62 19.64 16.60 -5.52
N PRO A 63 18.75 17.11 -6.41
CA PRO A 63 17.59 16.36 -6.92
C PRO A 63 17.97 15.06 -7.64
N ALA A 64 19.13 15.01 -8.31
CA ALA A 64 19.61 13.78 -8.98
C ALA A 64 19.92 12.65 -7.99
N ASN A 65 20.43 12.97 -6.80
CA ASN A 65 20.69 11.98 -5.74
C ASN A 65 19.36 11.47 -5.16
N LEU A 66 18.37 12.35 -5.00
CA LEU A 66 17.03 11.97 -4.56
C LEU A 66 16.36 11.01 -5.56
N ALA A 67 16.41 11.35 -6.84
CA ALA A 67 15.87 10.51 -7.91
C ALA A 67 16.53 9.12 -7.92
N THR A 68 17.86 9.08 -7.79
CA THR A 68 18.62 7.82 -7.75
C THR A 68 18.27 6.99 -6.50
N LEU A 69 18.09 7.63 -5.34
CA LEU A 69 17.66 6.95 -4.11
C LEU A 69 16.28 6.28 -4.30
N CYS A 70 15.32 7.01 -4.87
CA CYS A 70 13.99 6.46 -5.16
C CYS A 70 14.05 5.31 -6.16
N TYR A 71 14.80 5.47 -7.25
CA TYR A 71 15.00 4.41 -8.24
C TYR A 71 15.57 3.14 -7.62
N LYS A 72 16.69 3.27 -6.90
CA LYS A 72 17.35 2.13 -6.24
C LYS A 72 16.45 1.45 -5.21
N ALA A 73 15.65 2.20 -4.46
CA ALA A 73 14.71 1.62 -3.50
C ALA A 73 13.63 0.77 -4.20
N VAL A 74 13.06 1.26 -5.30
CA VAL A 74 12.09 0.49 -6.09
C VAL A 74 12.76 -0.70 -6.77
N GLU A 75 13.96 -0.53 -7.34
CA GLU A 75 14.74 -1.60 -7.96
C GLU A 75 15.00 -2.75 -6.97
N LYS A 76 15.34 -2.44 -5.71
CA LYS A 76 15.53 -3.46 -4.67
C LYS A 76 14.24 -4.20 -4.32
N MET A 77 13.09 -3.51 -4.31
CA MET A 77 11.79 -4.15 -4.09
C MET A 77 11.42 -5.08 -5.25
N VAL A 78 11.61 -4.64 -6.49
CA VAL A 78 11.39 -5.46 -7.70
C VAL A 78 12.29 -6.70 -7.68
N ARG A 79 13.60 -6.53 -7.40
CA ARG A 79 14.53 -7.66 -7.28
C ARG A 79 14.13 -8.63 -6.17
N ALA A 80 13.59 -8.14 -5.06
CA ALA A 80 13.08 -9.01 -4.01
C ALA A 80 11.87 -9.81 -4.48
N VAL A 81 11.01 -9.23 -5.32
CA VAL A 81 9.90 -9.97 -5.95
C VAL A 81 10.43 -11.07 -6.88
N ASP A 82 11.39 -10.75 -7.74
CA ASP A 82 12.00 -11.72 -8.68
C ASP A 82 12.66 -12.90 -7.94
N ASN A 83 13.22 -12.64 -6.76
CA ASN A 83 13.82 -13.66 -5.90
C ASN A 83 12.80 -14.35 -4.96
N SER A 84 11.52 -14.03 -5.03
CA SER A 84 10.47 -14.49 -4.11
C SER A 84 10.70 -14.13 -2.63
N CYS A 85 11.49 -13.08 -2.33
CA CYS A 85 11.76 -12.55 -0.99
C CYS A 85 12.10 -13.64 0.06
N ARG A 86 12.94 -14.60 -0.34
CA ARG A 86 13.13 -15.88 0.38
C ARG A 86 13.93 -15.74 1.65
N THR A 87 14.80 -14.74 1.73
CA THR A 87 15.73 -14.59 2.83
C THR A 87 15.28 -13.49 3.79
N GLN A 88 15.58 -13.66 5.08
CA GLN A 88 15.32 -12.61 6.09
C GLN A 88 16.04 -11.29 5.75
N GLN A 89 17.20 -11.38 5.06
CA GLN A 89 17.91 -10.20 4.59
C GLN A 89 17.13 -9.45 3.52
N GLU A 90 16.60 -10.14 2.51
CA GLU A 90 15.74 -9.52 1.48
C GLU A 90 14.47 -8.91 2.09
N GLN A 91 13.82 -9.62 3.02
CA GLN A 91 12.66 -9.09 3.74
C GLN A 91 12.99 -7.79 4.48
N MET A 92 14.14 -7.74 5.17
CA MET A 92 14.59 -6.52 5.85
C MET A 92 14.94 -5.40 4.88
N THR A 93 15.61 -5.71 3.77
CA THR A 93 15.89 -4.76 2.69
C THR A 93 14.59 -4.14 2.16
N VAL A 94 13.58 -4.96 1.86
CA VAL A 94 12.25 -4.51 1.41
C VAL A 94 11.63 -3.57 2.43
N LEU A 95 11.57 -3.95 3.71
CA LEU A 95 10.98 -3.12 4.76
C LEU A 95 11.72 -1.78 4.92
N ASN A 96 13.05 -1.78 4.79
CA ASN A 96 13.84 -0.54 4.84
C ASN A 96 13.58 0.36 3.62
N CYS A 97 13.48 -0.20 2.42
CA CYS A 97 13.06 0.53 1.22
C CYS A 97 11.66 1.13 1.40
N VAL A 98 10.72 0.35 1.94
CA VAL A 98 9.35 0.78 2.24
C VAL A 98 9.33 1.97 3.20
N ARG A 99 10.07 1.89 4.31
CA ARG A 99 10.15 2.96 5.31
C ARG A 99 10.80 4.23 4.74
N LEU A 100 11.85 4.09 3.93
CA LEU A 100 12.52 5.22 3.28
C LEU A 100 11.62 5.90 2.26
N LEU A 101 10.96 5.13 1.39
CA LEU A 101 10.04 5.69 0.41
C LEU A 101 8.85 6.37 1.10
N ALA A 102 8.24 5.73 2.10
CA ALA A 102 7.15 6.33 2.87
C ALA A 102 7.58 7.63 3.60
N ARG A 103 8.86 7.72 3.97
CA ARG A 103 9.45 8.93 4.57
C ARG A 103 9.66 10.05 3.55
N VAL A 104 10.10 9.70 2.33
CA VAL A 104 10.57 10.66 1.31
C VAL A 104 9.44 11.17 0.42
N LEU A 105 8.50 10.31 0.01
CA LEU A 105 7.42 10.62 -0.93
C LEU A 105 6.60 11.89 -0.57
N PRO A 106 6.18 12.10 0.69
CA PRO A 106 5.51 13.34 1.11
C PRO A 106 6.23 14.62 0.67
N TYR A 107 7.56 14.63 0.75
CA TYR A 107 8.36 15.80 0.38
C TYR A 107 8.59 15.89 -1.12
N ILE A 108 8.51 14.77 -1.85
CA ILE A 108 8.50 14.82 -3.32
C ILE A 108 7.19 15.48 -3.79
N PHE A 109 6.06 15.12 -3.20
CA PHE A 109 4.74 15.68 -3.57
C PHE A 109 4.56 17.16 -3.24
N GLU A 110 5.32 17.69 -2.28
CA GLU A 110 5.32 19.14 -1.97
C GLU A 110 5.80 20.03 -3.14
N ASP A 111 6.52 19.47 -4.11
CA ASP A 111 7.13 20.22 -5.21
C ASP A 111 6.52 19.85 -6.58
N PRO A 112 5.82 20.79 -7.26
CA PRO A 112 5.21 20.53 -8.56
C PRO A 112 6.18 20.07 -9.65
N GLU A 113 7.47 20.41 -9.57
CA GLU A 113 8.48 19.95 -10.54
C GLU A 113 8.65 18.42 -10.54
N TRP A 114 8.28 17.77 -9.42
CA TRP A 114 8.39 16.33 -9.24
C TRP A 114 7.12 15.54 -9.59
N GLN A 115 5.99 16.19 -9.91
CA GLN A 115 4.70 15.53 -10.14
C GLN A 115 4.75 14.44 -11.23
N GLY A 116 5.64 14.60 -12.22
CA GLY A 116 5.82 13.63 -13.29
C GLY A 116 6.82 12.51 -12.99
N PHE A 117 7.70 12.67 -11.99
CA PHE A 117 8.91 11.85 -11.83
C PHE A 117 8.62 10.34 -11.75
N PHE A 118 7.62 9.93 -10.96
CA PHE A 118 7.27 8.51 -10.84
C PHE A 118 6.50 7.98 -12.06
N TRP A 119 5.89 8.86 -12.84
CA TRP A 119 5.08 8.52 -14.01
C TRP A 119 5.85 8.59 -15.33
N THR A 120 7.12 9.00 -15.30
CA THR A 120 8.01 8.88 -16.44
C THR A 120 8.71 7.54 -16.47
N SER A 121 8.97 7.06 -17.67
CA SER A 121 9.90 5.97 -17.87
C SER A 121 11.31 6.43 -17.58
N LEU A 122 12.08 5.61 -16.87
CA LEU A 122 13.48 5.92 -16.61
C LEU A 122 14.30 5.68 -17.88
N PRO A 123 15.28 6.55 -18.19
CA PRO A 123 16.18 6.31 -19.31
C PRO A 123 17.03 5.07 -19.01
N ASP A 124 16.74 3.97 -19.70
CA ASP A 124 17.50 2.73 -19.59
C ASP A 124 18.99 2.97 -19.81
N GLY A 125 19.79 2.85 -18.75
CA GLY A 125 21.25 2.76 -18.84
C GLY A 125 21.75 1.46 -19.48
N SER A 126 20.83 0.57 -19.88
CA SER A 126 21.12 -0.74 -20.46
C SER A 126 20.24 -1.05 -21.68
N ALA A 127 19.97 -0.06 -22.53
CA ALA A 127 19.37 -0.29 -23.84
C ALA A 127 20.27 -1.19 -24.71
N GLN A 128 20.16 -2.51 -24.54
CA GLN A 128 20.44 -3.45 -25.60
C GLN A 128 19.48 -3.12 -26.73
N LYS A 129 20.05 -2.72 -27.87
CA LYS A 129 19.32 -2.38 -29.09
C LYS A 129 18.34 -3.50 -29.46
N GLY A 130 17.05 -3.16 -29.44
CA GLY A 130 16.07 -3.78 -30.31
C GLY A 130 14.93 -4.50 -29.61
N GLU A 131 14.04 -3.73 -28.98
CA GLU A 131 12.59 -3.85 -29.09
C GLU A 131 12.01 -2.59 -28.45
N LYS A 132 10.98 -1.98 -29.06
CA LYS A 132 10.27 -0.84 -28.45
C LYS A 132 9.42 -1.40 -27.32
N ASP A 133 10.05 -1.77 -26.21
CA ASP A 133 9.32 -1.99 -24.98
C ASP A 133 9.06 -0.62 -24.37
N GLU A 134 7.78 -0.29 -24.20
CA GLU A 134 7.35 0.96 -23.60
C GLU A 134 7.74 0.90 -22.12
N SER A 135 8.93 1.43 -21.81
CA SER A 135 9.58 1.35 -20.50
C SER A 135 8.61 1.67 -19.37
N THR A 136 8.35 0.69 -18.50
CA THR A 136 7.35 0.79 -17.43
C THR A 136 7.65 1.95 -16.47
N PRO A 137 6.67 2.83 -16.16
CA PRO A 137 6.89 3.92 -15.21
C PRO A 137 7.29 3.42 -13.82
N LEU A 138 8.07 4.22 -13.09
CA LEU A 138 8.54 3.87 -11.75
C LEU A 138 7.38 3.62 -10.76
N ALA A 139 6.28 4.37 -10.89
CA ALA A 139 5.05 4.20 -10.11
C ALA A 139 4.44 2.81 -10.32
N HIS A 140 4.40 2.32 -11.55
CA HIS A 140 3.83 1.01 -11.87
C HIS A 140 4.70 -0.08 -11.27
N SER A 141 6.02 0.03 -11.43
CA SER A 141 7.00 -0.90 -10.84
C SER A 141 6.87 -0.96 -9.31
N LEU A 142 6.71 0.20 -8.65
CA LEU A 142 6.51 0.28 -7.21
C LEU A 142 5.19 -0.35 -6.77
N LEU A 143 4.07 0.02 -7.40
CA LEU A 143 2.75 -0.50 -7.03
C LEU A 143 2.65 -2.01 -7.25
N ASN A 144 3.16 -2.51 -8.39
CA ASN A 144 3.19 -3.94 -8.67
C ASN A 144 4.07 -4.69 -7.66
N ALA A 145 5.27 -4.19 -7.38
CA ALA A 145 6.15 -4.84 -6.40
C ALA A 145 5.50 -4.91 -5.02
N VAL A 146 4.85 -3.83 -4.55
CA VAL A 146 4.11 -3.87 -3.28
C VAL A 146 2.96 -4.87 -3.33
N SER A 147 2.19 -4.89 -4.42
CA SER A 147 1.07 -5.82 -4.61
C SER A 147 1.51 -7.29 -4.63
N ASP A 148 2.62 -7.62 -5.29
CA ASP A 148 3.23 -8.96 -5.25
C ASP A 148 3.69 -9.32 -3.83
N LEU A 149 4.38 -8.39 -3.16
CA LEU A 149 4.90 -8.59 -1.81
C LEU A 149 3.80 -8.77 -0.76
N LEU A 150 2.60 -8.22 -0.96
CA LEU A 150 1.44 -8.39 -0.08
C LEU A 150 0.88 -9.82 -0.04
N PHE A 151 1.22 -10.66 -1.03
CA PHE A 151 0.89 -12.08 -1.07
C PHE A 151 2.12 -12.99 -1.14
N CYS A 152 3.29 -12.47 -0.74
CA CYS A 152 4.52 -13.24 -0.74
C CYS A 152 4.53 -14.30 0.37
N PRO A 153 4.62 -15.60 0.02
CA PRO A 153 4.75 -16.67 1.00
C PRO A 153 5.97 -16.46 1.92
N ASP A 154 5.80 -16.80 3.20
CA ASP A 154 6.80 -16.71 4.26
C ASP A 154 7.30 -15.29 4.58
N PHE A 155 6.68 -14.27 3.96
CA PHE A 155 6.89 -12.85 4.27
C PHE A 155 5.61 -12.16 4.73
N THR A 156 4.53 -12.29 3.97
CA THR A 156 3.22 -11.68 4.27
C THR A 156 2.08 -12.68 4.29
N VAL A 157 2.26 -13.91 3.80
CA VAL A 157 1.25 -14.99 3.89
C VAL A 157 1.94 -16.31 4.22
N ALA A 158 1.22 -17.25 4.82
CA ALA A 158 1.77 -18.58 5.10
C ALA A 158 1.91 -19.38 3.79
N SER A 159 3.08 -19.98 3.57
CA SER A 159 3.27 -20.87 2.42
C SER A 159 2.38 -22.12 2.52
N LYS A 160 1.70 -22.45 1.43
CA LYS A 160 0.90 -23.68 1.31
C LYS A 160 1.74 -24.89 0.91
N ARG A 161 2.94 -24.68 0.37
CA ARG A 161 3.84 -25.75 -0.08
C ARG A 161 4.82 -26.10 1.02
N THR A 162 4.82 -27.35 1.43
CA THR A 162 5.78 -27.90 2.39
C THR A 162 6.97 -28.51 1.63
N GLY A 163 8.14 -27.87 1.70
CA GLY A 163 9.40 -28.45 1.21
C GLY A 163 10.50 -27.42 0.89
N PRO A 164 11.79 -27.78 1.01
CA PRO A 164 12.92 -26.85 0.86
C PRO A 164 13.17 -26.33 -0.57
N ASP A 165 12.62 -26.98 -1.60
CA ASP A 165 12.95 -26.73 -3.02
C ASP A 165 11.79 -26.16 -3.86
N LYS A 166 10.74 -25.60 -3.24
CA LYS A 166 9.57 -25.06 -3.97
C LYS A 166 9.17 -23.67 -3.51
N ALA A 167 10.10 -22.72 -3.58
CA ALA A 167 9.70 -21.33 -3.56
C ALA A 167 8.74 -21.06 -4.72
N GLU A 168 7.63 -20.41 -4.43
CA GLU A 168 6.67 -20.02 -5.44
C GLU A 168 7.21 -18.82 -6.21
N ASP A 169 7.14 -18.89 -7.53
CA ASP A 169 7.38 -17.73 -8.37
C ASP A 169 6.22 -16.76 -8.15
N LEU A 170 6.53 -15.60 -7.55
CA LEU A 170 5.53 -14.61 -7.18
C LEU A 170 4.74 -14.15 -8.41
N GLN A 171 5.35 -14.06 -9.57
CA GLN A 171 4.68 -13.63 -10.81
C GLN A 171 3.57 -14.60 -11.24
N SER A 172 3.66 -15.87 -10.83
CA SER A 172 2.71 -16.93 -11.16
C SER A 172 1.68 -17.22 -10.06
N ILE A 173 1.80 -16.57 -8.90
CA ILE A 173 0.94 -16.86 -7.75
C ILE A 173 -0.51 -16.46 -8.04
N ASP A 174 -1.45 -17.33 -7.70
CA ASP A 174 -2.87 -16.96 -7.63
C ASP A 174 -3.15 -16.37 -6.25
N SER A 175 -3.14 -15.05 -6.13
CA SER A 175 -3.36 -14.37 -4.84
C SER A 175 -4.74 -14.60 -4.24
N CYS A 176 -5.73 -15.06 -5.03
CA CYS A 176 -7.02 -15.48 -4.48
C CYS A 176 -6.85 -16.65 -3.51
N GLU A 177 -5.82 -17.47 -3.66
CA GLU A 177 -5.55 -18.56 -2.74
C GLU A 177 -5.05 -18.10 -1.36
N TYR A 178 -4.63 -16.85 -1.23
CA TYR A 178 -3.90 -16.31 -0.08
C TYR A 178 -4.62 -15.15 0.61
N ILE A 179 -5.96 -15.09 0.51
CA ILE A 179 -6.76 -14.08 1.21
C ILE A 179 -6.51 -14.13 2.72
N TRP A 180 -6.33 -12.95 3.32
CA TRP A 180 -5.83 -12.83 4.68
C TRP A 180 -6.84 -13.21 5.76
N GLU A 181 -8.14 -13.06 5.49
CA GLU A 181 -9.21 -13.33 6.46
C GLU A 181 -10.46 -13.96 5.81
N ALA A 182 -11.20 -14.73 6.62
CA ALA A 182 -12.53 -15.19 6.27
C ALA A 182 -13.50 -14.03 6.10
N GLY A 183 -14.51 -14.25 5.25
CA GLY A 183 -15.57 -13.30 4.99
C GLY A 183 -16.08 -13.48 3.57
N VAL A 184 -16.10 -12.38 2.82
CA VAL A 184 -16.55 -12.37 1.45
C VAL A 184 -15.65 -13.27 0.60
N GLY A 185 -16.25 -14.23 -0.11
CA GLY A 185 -15.55 -15.14 -1.03
C GLY A 185 -14.73 -16.25 -0.37
N PHE A 186 -14.53 -16.20 0.96
CA PHE A 186 -13.61 -17.08 1.69
C PHE A 186 -14.20 -17.51 3.03
N ALA A 187 -14.34 -18.82 3.23
CA ALA A 187 -15.05 -19.36 4.40
C ALA A 187 -14.16 -19.58 5.64
N GLN A 188 -12.84 -19.59 5.49
CA GLN A 188 -11.92 -19.96 6.56
C GLN A 188 -10.78 -18.97 6.65
N SER A 189 -10.45 -18.54 7.86
CA SER A 189 -9.30 -17.68 8.12
C SER A 189 -8.03 -18.53 8.13
N PRO A 190 -6.95 -18.09 7.47
CA PRO A 190 -5.64 -18.72 7.63
C PRO A 190 -5.12 -18.51 9.07
N PRO A 191 -4.10 -19.25 9.50
CA PRO A 191 -3.44 -18.98 10.78
C PRO A 191 -2.83 -17.58 10.79
N HIS A 192 -2.95 -16.90 11.93
CA HIS A 192 -2.48 -15.52 12.07
C HIS A 192 -1.05 -15.48 12.62
N TYR A 193 -0.24 -14.62 12.00
CA TYR A 193 1.15 -14.42 12.37
C TYR A 193 1.39 -12.91 12.46
N SER A 194 1.68 -12.42 13.67
CA SER A 194 1.87 -10.99 13.92
C SER A 194 3.00 -10.36 13.07
N GLN A 195 4.01 -11.15 12.69
CA GLN A 195 5.07 -10.71 11.79
C GLN A 195 4.57 -10.44 10.36
N TYR A 196 3.63 -11.27 9.86
CA TYR A 196 3.02 -11.06 8.56
C TYR A 196 2.11 -9.82 8.60
N ASP A 197 1.34 -9.66 9.68
CA ASP A 197 0.49 -8.49 9.88
C ASP A 197 1.31 -7.19 9.95
N SER A 198 2.44 -7.22 10.64
CA SER A 198 3.39 -6.10 10.67
C SER A 198 3.94 -5.77 9.28
N SER A 199 4.32 -6.79 8.51
CA SER A 199 4.88 -6.59 7.15
C SER A 199 3.82 -6.05 6.18
N ARG A 200 2.60 -6.60 6.21
CA ARG A 200 1.43 -6.08 5.48
C ARG A 200 1.17 -4.62 5.86
N THR A 201 1.20 -4.29 7.15
CA THR A 201 0.96 -2.92 7.63
C THR A 201 1.95 -1.93 7.04
N GLU A 202 3.24 -2.25 7.00
CA GLU A 202 4.25 -1.36 6.43
C GLU A 202 4.09 -1.18 4.92
N LEU A 203 3.81 -2.26 4.19
CA LEU A 203 3.53 -2.22 2.74
C LEU A 203 2.28 -1.37 2.42
N LEU A 204 1.19 -1.57 3.16
CA LEU A 204 -0.04 -0.79 3.00
C LEU A 204 0.17 0.69 3.37
N LYS A 205 1.01 1.00 4.36
CA LYS A 205 1.36 2.40 4.69
C LYS A 205 2.11 3.08 3.55
N LEU A 206 2.94 2.37 2.80
CA LEU A 206 3.58 2.91 1.61
C LEU A 206 2.56 3.18 0.50
N LEU A 207 1.62 2.26 0.26
CA LEU A 207 0.52 2.51 -0.70
C LEU A 207 -0.29 3.74 -0.31
N LEU A 208 -0.68 3.85 0.95
CA LEU A 208 -1.43 5.00 1.45
C LEU A 208 -0.63 6.30 1.28
N THR A 209 0.69 6.24 1.50
CA THR A 209 1.58 7.37 1.25
C THR A 209 1.56 7.75 -0.22
N CYS A 210 1.62 6.81 -1.17
CA CYS A 210 1.49 7.10 -2.59
C CYS A 210 0.13 7.74 -2.92
N PHE A 211 -0.96 7.22 -2.32
CA PHE A 211 -2.31 7.76 -2.53
C PHE A 211 -2.52 9.16 -1.92
N SER A 212 -1.60 9.62 -1.08
CA SER A 212 -1.68 10.93 -0.44
C SER A 212 -1.31 12.11 -1.34
N GLU A 213 -0.84 11.88 -2.56
CA GLU A 213 -0.39 12.92 -3.50
C GLU A 213 -1.38 14.10 -3.62
N THR A 214 -2.68 13.82 -3.67
CA THR A 214 -3.73 14.84 -3.76
C THR A 214 -3.79 15.80 -2.57
N MET A 215 -3.27 15.42 -1.39
CA MET A 215 -3.21 16.31 -0.22
C MET A 215 -2.18 17.43 -0.37
N TYR A 216 -1.26 17.32 -1.33
CA TYR A 216 -0.18 18.29 -1.58
C TYR A 216 -0.52 19.28 -2.69
N HIS A 217 -1.65 19.10 -3.37
CA HIS A 217 -2.13 19.99 -4.43
C HIS A 217 -3.28 20.87 -3.94
N PRO A 218 -3.42 22.11 -4.45
CA PRO A 218 -4.55 22.96 -4.12
C PRO A 218 -5.88 22.36 -4.61
N PRO A 219 -7.01 22.60 -3.92
CA PRO A 219 -8.30 21.99 -4.25
C PRO A 219 -8.80 22.23 -5.67
N THR A 220 -8.33 23.31 -6.32
CA THR A 220 -8.65 23.66 -7.70
C THR A 220 -8.24 22.57 -8.71
N ASP A 221 -7.17 21.83 -8.40
CA ASP A 221 -6.59 20.80 -9.27
C ASP A 221 -7.24 19.41 -9.07
N LEU A 222 -7.96 19.21 -7.96
CA LEU A 222 -8.60 17.93 -7.62
C LEU A 222 -9.81 17.61 -8.50
N SER A 223 -10.47 18.64 -9.04
CA SER A 223 -11.59 18.44 -9.96
C SER A 223 -11.16 18.15 -11.40
N THR A 224 -9.87 18.34 -11.72
CA THR A 224 -9.35 18.28 -13.10
C THR A 224 -8.47 17.08 -13.38
N ALA A 225 -7.87 16.43 -12.37
CA ALA A 225 -7.07 15.22 -12.56
C ALA A 225 -7.31 14.16 -11.47
N PRO A 226 -7.71 12.92 -11.83
CA PRO A 226 -7.80 11.83 -10.88
C PRO A 226 -6.42 11.46 -10.31
N ASN A 227 -6.37 11.01 -9.05
CA ASN A 227 -5.16 10.45 -8.44
C ASN A 227 -4.68 9.22 -9.22
N LYS A 228 -3.59 9.37 -9.98
CA LYS A 228 -3.04 8.33 -10.86
C LYS A 228 -2.58 7.08 -10.09
N TRP A 229 -2.12 7.23 -8.85
CA TRP A 229 -1.70 6.09 -8.01
C TRP A 229 -2.89 5.19 -7.71
N VAL A 230 -4.00 5.78 -7.28
CA VAL A 230 -5.24 5.06 -6.98
C VAL A 230 -5.84 4.48 -8.27
N GLN A 231 -5.84 5.26 -9.36
CA GLN A 231 -6.33 4.83 -10.66
C GLN A 231 -5.61 3.57 -11.14
N TYR A 232 -4.27 3.56 -11.12
CA TYR A 232 -3.48 2.39 -11.52
C TYR A 232 -3.70 1.22 -10.56
N PHE A 233 -3.60 1.47 -9.24
CA PHE A 233 -3.73 0.41 -8.23
C PHE A 233 -5.06 -0.35 -8.29
N THR A 234 -6.15 0.37 -8.60
CA THR A 234 -7.50 -0.19 -8.73
C THR A 234 -7.85 -0.66 -10.15
N SER A 235 -6.95 -0.45 -11.11
CA SER A 235 -7.16 -0.82 -12.51
C SER A 235 -7.06 -2.33 -12.72
N SER A 236 -7.52 -2.75 -13.90
CA SER A 236 -7.34 -4.08 -14.45
C SER A 236 -5.88 -4.52 -14.62
N GLU A 237 -4.95 -3.58 -14.72
CA GLU A 237 -3.53 -3.88 -14.93
C GLU A 237 -2.87 -4.41 -13.66
N ASN A 238 -3.45 -4.10 -12.48
CA ASN A 238 -3.05 -4.72 -11.24
C ASN A 238 -3.78 -6.05 -11.02
N ARG A 239 -3.14 -7.16 -11.38
CA ARG A 239 -3.69 -8.52 -11.20
C ARG A 239 -4.10 -8.86 -9.76
N HIS A 240 -3.55 -8.15 -8.78
CA HIS A 240 -3.84 -8.35 -7.36
C HIS A 240 -4.96 -7.47 -6.83
N ALA A 241 -5.50 -6.54 -7.61
CA ALA A 241 -6.48 -5.56 -7.13
C ALA A 241 -7.67 -6.23 -6.40
N LEU A 242 -8.24 -7.28 -6.98
CA LEU A 242 -9.34 -8.03 -6.37
C LEU A 242 -8.90 -8.78 -5.08
N PRO A 243 -7.85 -9.63 -5.10
CA PRO A 243 -7.33 -10.26 -3.89
C PRO A 243 -7.00 -9.28 -2.76
N ILE A 244 -6.39 -8.12 -3.08
CA ILE A 244 -6.07 -7.09 -2.08
C ILE A 244 -7.39 -6.55 -1.51
N PHE A 245 -8.31 -6.11 -2.36
CA PHE A 245 -9.59 -5.58 -1.92
C PHE A 245 -10.33 -6.56 -0.98
N THR A 246 -10.44 -7.83 -1.38
CA THR A 246 -11.09 -8.86 -0.57
C THR A 246 -10.40 -9.06 0.76
N SER A 247 -9.07 -9.09 0.78
CA SER A 247 -8.28 -9.23 2.01
C SER A 247 -8.46 -8.06 2.96
N LEU A 248 -8.44 -6.82 2.45
CA LEU A 248 -8.64 -5.61 3.26
C LEU A 248 -10.06 -5.57 3.84
N LEU A 249 -11.07 -5.85 3.01
CA LEU A 249 -12.47 -5.86 3.45
C LEU A 249 -12.71 -6.90 4.55
N ASN A 250 -12.26 -8.14 4.32
CA ASN A 250 -12.43 -9.22 5.28
C ASN A 250 -11.68 -8.90 6.59
N THR A 251 -10.47 -8.34 6.51
CA THR A 251 -9.70 -7.91 7.68
C THR A 251 -10.45 -6.88 8.53
N VAL A 252 -11.03 -5.85 7.88
CA VAL A 252 -11.80 -4.82 8.58
C VAL A 252 -13.09 -5.39 9.17
N CYS A 253 -13.81 -6.24 8.44
CA CYS A 253 -15.08 -6.81 8.90
C CYS A 253 -14.92 -7.88 9.99
N ALA A 254 -13.81 -8.61 10.00
CA ALA A 254 -13.53 -9.66 10.98
C ALA A 254 -12.94 -9.12 12.29
N TYR A 255 -12.43 -7.88 12.30
CA TYR A 255 -11.80 -7.29 13.46
C TYR A 255 -12.80 -6.99 14.59
N ASP A 256 -12.54 -7.56 15.78
CA ASP A 256 -13.28 -7.26 17.00
C ASP A 256 -12.39 -6.50 18.00
N PRO A 257 -12.51 -5.16 18.09
CA PRO A 257 -11.71 -4.34 19.02
C PRO A 257 -12.06 -4.56 20.51
N VAL A 258 -13.09 -5.36 20.81
CA VAL A 258 -13.52 -5.66 22.19
C VAL A 258 -12.88 -6.95 22.71
N GLY A 259 -12.59 -7.90 21.81
CA GLY A 259 -12.10 -9.23 22.16
C GLY A 259 -13.00 -9.91 23.21
N LEU A 260 -12.41 -10.36 24.32
CA LEU A 260 -13.16 -11.01 25.41
C LEU A 260 -14.04 -10.05 26.25
N GLY A 261 -14.09 -8.75 25.94
CA GLY A 261 -14.91 -7.77 26.66
C GLY A 261 -14.43 -7.48 28.08
N LEU A 262 -13.16 -7.74 28.37
CA LEU A 262 -12.54 -7.47 29.67
C LEU A 262 -12.17 -5.98 29.78
N PRO A 263 -12.53 -5.30 30.87
CA PRO A 263 -12.07 -3.94 31.12
C PRO A 263 -10.54 -3.91 31.21
N TYR A 264 -9.92 -2.87 30.65
CA TYR A 264 -8.46 -2.66 30.60
C TYR A 264 -7.66 -3.66 29.74
N ASN A 265 -8.31 -4.41 28.83
CA ASN A 265 -7.62 -5.34 27.93
C ASN A 265 -6.43 -4.68 27.19
N HIS A 266 -6.63 -3.46 26.69
CA HIS A 266 -5.62 -2.63 26.00
C HIS A 266 -4.46 -2.14 26.89
N LEU A 267 -4.59 -2.21 28.23
CA LEU A 267 -3.48 -1.92 29.15
C LEU A 267 -2.64 -3.17 29.44
N LEU A 268 -3.21 -4.36 29.24
CA LEU A 268 -2.58 -5.64 29.54
C LEU A 268 -2.05 -6.35 28.29
N PHE A 269 -2.65 -6.09 27.12
CA PHE A 269 -2.30 -6.71 25.85
C PHE A 269 -2.22 -5.65 24.75
N SER A 270 -1.14 -5.69 23.98
CA SER A 270 -1.02 -4.89 22.76
C SER A 270 -1.75 -5.60 21.64
N ASP A 271 -2.75 -4.94 21.06
CA ASP A 271 -3.42 -5.44 19.86
C ASP A 271 -2.47 -5.32 18.67
N SER A 272 -2.00 -6.46 18.15
CA SER A 272 -1.10 -6.49 16.99
C SER A 272 -1.82 -6.30 15.65
N TRP A 273 -3.14 -6.39 15.62
CA TRP A 273 -3.96 -6.31 14.41
C TRP A 273 -4.54 -4.94 14.17
N GLU A 274 -4.83 -4.19 15.24
CA GLU A 274 -5.34 -2.82 15.17
C GLU A 274 -4.58 -1.97 14.12
N PRO A 275 -3.22 -1.98 14.06
CA PRO A 275 -2.50 -1.19 13.06
C PRO A 275 -2.74 -1.62 11.61
N LEU A 276 -2.95 -2.93 11.38
CA LEU A 276 -3.25 -3.48 10.05
C LEU A 276 -4.67 -3.10 9.62
N VAL A 277 -5.63 -3.23 10.53
CA VAL A 277 -7.04 -2.91 10.29
C VAL A 277 -7.21 -1.42 9.98
N ASP A 278 -6.52 -0.56 10.73
CA ASP A 278 -6.54 0.90 10.52
C ASP A 278 -6.08 1.28 9.11
N VAL A 279 -4.94 0.76 8.67
CA VAL A 279 -4.43 1.08 7.33
C VAL A 279 -5.27 0.42 6.23
N ALA A 280 -5.81 -0.78 6.47
CA ALA A 280 -6.69 -1.45 5.53
C ALA A 280 -7.97 -0.64 5.28
N LEU A 281 -8.58 -0.11 6.34
CA LEU A 281 -9.75 0.76 6.25
C LEU A 281 -9.43 2.06 5.51
N GLN A 282 -8.28 2.69 5.78
CA GLN A 282 -7.85 3.92 5.09
C GLN A 282 -7.67 3.68 3.58
N ILE A 283 -7.03 2.56 3.20
CA ILE A 283 -6.87 2.17 1.79
C ILE A 283 -8.23 1.96 1.12
N LEU A 284 -9.15 1.22 1.76
CA LEU A 284 -10.50 0.98 1.22
C LEU A 284 -11.26 2.29 0.98
N ILE A 285 -11.18 3.23 1.92
CA ILE A 285 -11.85 4.53 1.78
C ILE A 285 -11.29 5.28 0.59
N VAL A 286 -9.97 5.42 0.49
CA VAL A 286 -9.34 6.18 -0.60
C VAL A 286 -9.57 5.52 -1.97
N ALA A 287 -9.52 4.19 -2.04
CA ALA A 287 -9.76 3.44 -3.26
C ALA A 287 -11.22 3.53 -3.73
N LEU A 288 -12.19 3.54 -2.81
CA LEU A 288 -13.62 3.59 -3.14
C LEU A 288 -14.16 5.00 -3.36
N ASP A 289 -13.56 6.02 -2.74
CA ASP A 289 -13.89 7.44 -2.92
C ASP A 289 -13.38 7.98 -4.27
N HIS A 290 -12.56 7.21 -4.99
CA HIS A 290 -12.06 7.57 -6.31
C HIS A 290 -13.19 7.53 -7.35
N ASP A 291 -13.57 8.70 -7.86
CA ASP A 291 -14.57 8.87 -8.90
C ASP A 291 -14.03 8.35 -10.26
N VAL A 292 -14.47 7.15 -10.66
CA VAL A 292 -14.15 6.53 -11.98
C VAL A 292 -14.88 7.25 -13.15
N THR A 293 -15.59 8.34 -12.88
CA THR A 293 -16.55 8.97 -13.81
C THR A 293 -15.93 9.90 -14.85
N THR A 294 -14.64 10.24 -14.77
CA THR A 294 -13.99 11.20 -15.68
C THR A 294 -13.30 10.61 -16.90
N SER A 295 -13.17 9.27 -17.01
CA SER A 295 -12.50 8.63 -18.15
C SER A 295 -13.37 8.46 -19.41
N SER A 296 -14.66 8.83 -19.39
CA SER A 296 -15.62 8.39 -20.43
C SER A 296 -16.07 9.45 -21.45
N VAL A 297 -15.34 10.55 -21.68
CA VAL A 297 -15.79 11.58 -22.65
C VAL A 297 -15.08 11.49 -24.02
N TYR A 298 -13.90 10.86 -24.13
CA TYR A 298 -13.15 10.85 -25.40
C TYR A 298 -13.14 9.52 -26.17
N ASP A 299 -13.73 8.44 -25.64
CA ASP A 299 -13.76 7.12 -26.32
C ASP A 299 -15.18 6.55 -26.49
N VAL A 300 -16.17 7.43 -26.65
CA VAL A 300 -17.59 7.02 -26.75
C VAL A 300 -17.91 6.33 -28.10
N SER A 301 -17.03 6.32 -29.09
CA SER A 301 -17.43 5.85 -30.44
C SER A 301 -17.26 4.35 -30.70
N MET A 302 -16.73 3.54 -29.78
CA MET A 302 -16.64 2.09 -29.97
C MET A 302 -17.22 1.26 -28.81
N CYS A 303 -17.66 1.91 -27.73
CA CYS A 303 -18.18 1.25 -26.52
C CYS A 303 -19.70 1.39 -26.38
N CYS A 304 -20.44 1.33 -27.48
CA CYS A 304 -21.89 1.17 -27.43
C CYS A 304 -22.16 -0.32 -27.19
N HIS A 305 -22.35 -0.76 -25.94
CA HIS A 305 -23.30 -1.82 -25.53
C HIS A 305 -23.26 -2.20 -24.03
N PHE A 306 -22.41 -1.61 -23.19
CA PHE A 306 -22.39 -1.93 -21.76
C PHE A 306 -22.71 -0.70 -20.89
N ARG A 307 -23.85 -0.77 -20.19
CA ARG A 307 -24.40 0.32 -19.36
C ARG A 307 -23.77 0.28 -17.97
N ALA A 308 -23.02 1.31 -17.61
CA ALA A 308 -22.51 1.53 -16.26
C ALA A 308 -23.64 1.57 -15.20
N PRO A 309 -23.42 1.10 -13.96
CA PRO A 309 -24.35 1.35 -12.87
C PRO A 309 -24.33 2.84 -12.50
N SER A 310 -25.49 3.39 -12.12
CA SER A 310 -25.63 4.79 -11.76
C SER A 310 -24.88 5.13 -10.46
N ALA A 311 -24.27 6.31 -10.41
CA ALA A 311 -23.52 6.87 -9.26
C ALA A 311 -24.24 6.71 -7.90
N SER A 312 -25.57 6.62 -7.89
CA SER A 312 -26.42 6.44 -6.72
C SER A 312 -26.17 5.18 -5.87
N MET A 313 -25.52 4.13 -6.39
CA MET A 313 -25.31 2.87 -5.64
C MET A 313 -24.00 2.84 -4.83
N LEU A 314 -23.06 3.75 -5.08
CA LEU A 314 -21.74 3.76 -4.43
C LEU A 314 -21.70 4.63 -3.18
N ASP A 315 -22.49 5.72 -3.19
CA ASP A 315 -22.59 6.66 -2.07
C ASP A 315 -22.97 5.99 -0.72
N PRO A 316 -23.89 5.00 -0.67
CA PRO A 316 -24.25 4.35 0.60
C PRO A 316 -23.10 3.52 1.18
N LEU A 317 -22.28 2.87 0.34
CA LEU A 317 -21.13 2.09 0.79
C LEU A 317 -20.02 2.99 1.33
N ILE A 318 -19.64 4.01 0.55
CA ILE A 318 -18.58 4.95 0.95
C ILE A 318 -19.00 5.62 2.25
N LYS A 319 -20.27 5.99 2.37
CA LYS A 319 -20.85 6.50 3.62
C LYS A 319 -20.76 5.47 4.75
N ALA A 320 -21.11 4.21 4.53
CA ALA A 320 -21.02 3.17 5.56
C ALA A 320 -19.57 2.92 6.03
N LEU A 321 -18.59 2.94 5.13
CA LEU A 321 -17.16 2.80 5.48
C LEU A 321 -16.63 4.04 6.22
N LYS A 322 -17.05 5.24 5.82
CA LYS A 322 -16.74 6.50 6.55
C LYS A 322 -17.39 6.50 7.95
N GLU A 323 -18.63 6.05 8.06
CA GLU A 323 -19.32 5.86 9.36
C GLU A 323 -18.61 4.82 10.23
N LEU A 324 -18.22 3.67 9.67
CA LEU A 324 -17.44 2.64 10.37
C LEU A 324 -16.08 3.18 10.85
N GLN A 325 -15.36 3.97 10.04
CA GLN A 325 -14.13 4.60 10.46
C GLN A 325 -14.38 5.56 11.63
N GLN A 326 -15.39 6.42 11.51
CA GLN A 326 -15.70 7.40 12.54
C GLN A 326 -16.15 6.71 13.83
N ASP A 327 -16.97 5.68 13.76
CA ASP A 327 -17.45 4.93 14.91
C ASP A 327 -16.36 4.06 15.52
N THR A 328 -15.50 3.42 14.72
CA THR A 328 -14.33 2.68 15.22
C THR A 328 -13.34 3.64 15.87
N TYR A 329 -13.06 4.80 15.26
CA TYR A 329 -12.23 5.86 15.83
C TYR A 329 -12.83 6.44 17.12
N ILE A 330 -14.16 6.67 17.16
CA ILE A 330 -14.88 7.10 18.36
C ILE A 330 -14.84 6.01 19.42
N LEU A 331 -15.04 4.73 19.07
CA LEU A 331 -14.93 3.58 19.98
C LEU A 331 -13.53 3.44 20.57
N MET A 332 -12.50 3.53 19.73
CA MET A 332 -11.09 3.51 20.12
C MET A 332 -10.76 4.68 21.05
N ARG A 333 -11.35 5.86 20.81
CA ARG A 333 -11.18 7.05 21.65
C ARG A 333 -12.07 7.09 22.90
N SER A 334 -13.18 6.35 22.91
CA SER A 334 -14.21 6.35 23.97
C SER A 334 -14.06 5.18 24.95
N GLN A 335 -12.83 4.84 25.32
CA GLN A 335 -12.46 4.03 26.51
C GLN A 335 -13.03 4.58 27.85
N MET A 336 -14.07 5.41 27.84
CA MET A 336 -14.97 5.64 28.96
C MET A 336 -16.44 5.47 28.52
N GLN A 337 -17.03 4.35 28.95
CA GLN A 337 -18.47 4.16 29.20
C GLN A 337 -19.43 4.11 27.99
N ARG A 338 -19.65 2.90 27.46
CA ARG A 338 -21.00 2.26 27.35
C ARG A 338 -20.91 0.88 26.66
N LYS A 339 -21.57 -0.12 27.24
CA LYS A 339 -21.90 -1.41 26.58
C LYS A 339 -22.99 -1.14 25.55
N VAL A 340 -22.61 -1.09 24.27
CA VAL A 340 -23.56 -1.17 23.15
C VAL A 340 -23.50 -2.60 22.63
N ASP A 341 -24.66 -3.21 22.38
CA ASP A 341 -24.76 -4.55 21.77
C ASP A 341 -24.41 -4.44 20.28
N LYS A 342 -23.13 -4.66 19.98
CA LYS A 342 -22.51 -4.42 18.68
C LYS A 342 -22.91 -5.45 17.62
N GLU A 343 -23.15 -6.71 18.00
CA GLU A 343 -23.63 -7.73 17.05
C GLU A 343 -25.00 -7.33 16.53
N SER A 344 -25.92 -6.96 17.42
CA SER A 344 -27.23 -6.47 17.03
C SER A 344 -27.13 -5.19 16.19
N TYR A 345 -26.24 -4.25 16.54
CA TYR A 345 -26.08 -2.99 15.79
C TYR A 345 -25.44 -3.17 14.41
N LEU A 346 -24.39 -3.97 14.29
CA LEU A 346 -23.74 -4.28 13.01
C LEU A 346 -24.62 -5.18 12.16
N TRP A 347 -25.29 -6.17 12.75
CA TRP A 347 -26.30 -6.96 12.06
C TRP A 347 -27.48 -6.09 11.62
N GLU A 348 -27.92 -5.12 12.41
CA GLU A 348 -29.01 -4.20 12.05
C GLU A 348 -28.56 -3.17 10.99
N LYS A 349 -27.31 -2.69 11.03
CA LYS A 349 -26.73 -1.83 10.00
C LYS A 349 -26.51 -2.61 8.69
N MET A 350 -25.94 -3.81 8.74
CA MET A 350 -25.81 -4.70 7.58
C MET A 350 -27.18 -5.14 7.06
N ALA A 351 -28.12 -5.46 7.94
CA ALA A 351 -29.51 -5.77 7.58
C ALA A 351 -30.19 -4.55 6.95
N SER A 352 -29.95 -3.34 7.45
CA SER A 352 -30.47 -2.10 6.88
C SER A 352 -29.89 -1.83 5.48
N LEU A 353 -28.61 -2.15 5.28
CA LEU A 353 -27.94 -2.11 3.99
C LEU A 353 -28.48 -3.19 3.03
N THR A 354 -28.85 -4.38 3.53
CA THR A 354 -29.54 -5.41 2.72
C THR A 354 -31.00 -5.05 2.40
N THR A 355 -31.72 -4.32 3.26
CA THR A 355 -33.06 -3.80 2.96
C THR A 355 -33.03 -2.65 1.95
N GLY A 356 -31.88 -1.97 1.83
CA GLY A 356 -31.57 -1.02 0.77
C GLY A 356 -30.93 -1.68 -0.45
N ALA A 357 -31.53 -2.74 -0.99
CA ALA A 357 -31.23 -3.34 -2.31
C ALA A 357 -29.74 -3.55 -2.66
N ILE A 358 -28.89 -3.88 -1.68
CA ILE A 358 -27.54 -4.37 -1.97
C ILE A 358 -27.31 -5.59 -1.08
N THR A 359 -27.65 -6.77 -1.58
CA THR A 359 -27.22 -8.02 -0.95
C THR A 359 -25.69 -8.09 -0.96
N THR A 360 -25.07 -8.79 0.00
CA THR A 360 -23.61 -9.03 0.02
C THR A 360 -23.06 -9.55 -1.31
N MET A 361 -23.90 -10.23 -2.11
CA MET A 361 -23.58 -10.71 -3.45
C MET A 361 -23.72 -9.64 -4.55
N GLU A 362 -24.65 -8.69 -4.43
CA GLU A 362 -24.77 -7.50 -5.29
C GLU A 362 -23.71 -6.44 -4.94
N PHE A 363 -23.34 -6.34 -3.66
CA PHE A 363 -22.21 -5.57 -3.15
C PHE A 363 -20.91 -6.03 -3.79
N VAL A 364 -20.66 -7.34 -3.73
CA VAL A 364 -19.50 -7.98 -4.36
C VAL A 364 -19.55 -7.86 -5.87
N LYS A 365 -20.72 -7.99 -6.50
CA LYS A 365 -20.85 -7.74 -7.95
C LYS A 365 -20.59 -6.29 -8.30
N ALA A 366 -21.11 -5.32 -7.55
CA ALA A 366 -20.90 -3.89 -7.79
C ALA A 366 -19.45 -3.46 -7.61
N VAL A 367 -18.75 -4.06 -6.64
CA VAL A 367 -17.31 -3.84 -6.42
C VAL A 367 -16.45 -4.58 -7.44
N SER A 368 -16.76 -5.86 -7.74
CA SER A 368 -16.03 -6.66 -8.73
C SER A 368 -16.22 -6.14 -10.16
N LEU A 369 -17.40 -5.59 -10.49
CA LEU A 369 -17.68 -4.97 -11.81
C LEU A 369 -16.95 -3.64 -12.02
N LYS A 370 -16.45 -3.00 -10.96
CA LYS A 370 -15.64 -1.78 -11.04
C LYS A 370 -14.13 -2.06 -11.20
N CYS A 371 -13.66 -3.22 -10.76
CA CYS A 371 -12.22 -3.55 -10.66
C CYS A 371 -11.77 -4.66 -11.61
N LEU A 372 -12.66 -5.24 -12.44
CA LEU A 372 -12.30 -6.27 -13.41
C LEU A 372 -12.53 -5.78 -14.85
N PRO A 373 -11.55 -5.93 -15.75
CA PRO A 373 -11.86 -5.93 -17.17
C PRO A 373 -12.60 -7.24 -17.46
N LEU A 374 -13.85 -7.17 -17.91
CA LEU A 374 -14.47 -8.36 -18.50
C LEU A 374 -13.89 -8.49 -19.91
N VAL A 375 -13.13 -9.58 -20.10
CA VAL A 375 -12.41 -10.00 -21.33
C VAL A 375 -13.17 -9.70 -22.61
#